data_AF-A0AAV7B000-F1
#
_entry.id   AF-A0AAV7B000-F1
#
_cell.length_a   1.000
_cell.length_b   1.000
_cell.length_c   1.000
_cell.angle_alpha   90.00
_cell.angle_beta   90.00
_cell.angle_gamma   90.00
#
_symmetry.space_group_name_H-M   'P 1'
#
loop_
_entity.id
_entity.type
_entity.pdbx_description
1 polymer ?
#
loop_
_entity_poly.entity_id
_entity_poly.type
_entity_poly.pdbx_seq_one_letter_code
_entity_poly.pdbx_strand_id
1 'polypeptide(L)'
;MIPNEDASSRKREIEEKLKQEEEMLTFIKESLDKSDQLTNNMVSILSSFESRLMKLENSIIPVHKQTETLQRLQENVDRTLSCLDHVISYYHVATETEKVIKDGPSGRLEEYLSCIAKIQKAVEYFQDNNPDSPELNRVKSLFEKGKESLDAEFRNLLQRHSKPVPPILILDLIGTDEEIEGQEEGVLEHLPEGILQDIIRISQWLVEYGRNQDFMNVYCQIRSSQLDRSIKGLKEHFRKNSSSSGVPYSPAVQNKRKDTPTKKPAKRPGHEQDSRGRYHGDAVGEKHGTTLGKEDVLDLEIDTYIYCISAFVRLAQSEYQLLLDIIPEHHQKKTFDSLIQETLDNLILEGENIVLAAKKANSRHDFTSVLSIFPILRHLKLTKPEFDKVLQGTAASTKNKLPNLITSIETTGAKALEDFADSIKNDPDKENSMSKDGTVHELTSNAILFLQQLLEFQETAGAMLASQGNRVQGSGGHIHVPSQPASYKPNWKCHHIIMQNFPSMKPSLVMW
;
A
#
# COMPACT_ATOMS: atom_id res chain seq x y z
N MET A 1 -42.49 -148.76 26.72
CA MET A 1 -41.68 -147.94 27.65
C MET A 1 -40.72 -147.08 26.84
N ILE A 2 -40.32 -145.92 27.36
CA ILE A 2 -39.33 -144.96 26.80
C ILE A 2 -39.88 -144.13 25.61
N PRO A 3 -39.52 -142.83 25.43
CA PRO A 3 -38.82 -141.91 26.35
C PRO A 3 -39.69 -140.73 26.84
N ASN A 4 -39.55 -140.36 28.11
CA ASN A 4 -40.07 -139.10 28.68
C ASN A 4 -38.95 -138.07 28.92
N GLU A 5 -37.70 -138.39 28.54
CA GLU A 5 -36.53 -137.54 28.78
C GLU A 5 -36.51 -136.30 27.88
N ASP A 6 -36.89 -136.41 26.61
CA ASP A 6 -36.89 -135.28 25.65
C ASP A 6 -37.97 -134.22 25.98
N ALA A 7 -39.03 -134.60 26.71
CA ALA A 7 -39.99 -133.66 27.28
C ALA A 7 -39.45 -132.99 28.55
N SER A 8 -38.75 -133.74 29.41
CA SER A 8 -38.17 -133.21 30.64
C SER A 8 -36.95 -132.31 30.39
N SER A 9 -36.13 -132.59 29.36
CA SER A 9 -35.00 -131.75 28.97
C SER A 9 -35.50 -130.42 28.41
N ARG A 10 -36.44 -130.44 27.46
CA ARG A 10 -37.07 -129.22 26.90
C ARG A 10 -37.82 -128.44 27.97
N LYS A 11 -38.52 -129.09 28.90
CA LYS A 11 -39.17 -128.38 30.02
C LYS A 11 -38.13 -127.65 30.88
N ARG A 12 -37.00 -128.29 31.18
CA ARG A 12 -35.92 -127.70 31.99
C ARG A 12 -35.21 -126.56 31.25
N GLU A 13 -35.00 -126.70 29.94
CA GLU A 13 -34.43 -125.66 29.08
C GLU A 13 -35.39 -124.46 28.93
N ILE A 14 -36.70 -124.70 28.88
CA ILE A 14 -37.73 -123.64 28.90
C ILE A 14 -37.80 -122.99 30.29
N GLU A 15 -37.69 -123.74 31.39
CA GLU A 15 -37.62 -123.18 32.75
C GLU A 15 -36.32 -122.36 32.97
N GLU A 16 -35.17 -122.77 32.42
CA GLU A 16 -33.94 -121.98 32.44
C GLU A 16 -34.05 -120.72 31.57
N LYS A 17 -34.64 -120.81 30.36
CA LYS A 17 -34.89 -119.63 29.51
C LYS A 17 -35.90 -118.67 30.12
N LEU A 18 -36.97 -119.18 30.73
CA LEU A 18 -37.94 -118.38 31.47
C LEU A 18 -37.27 -117.66 32.64
N LYS A 19 -36.43 -118.36 33.41
CA LYS A 19 -35.67 -117.76 34.52
C LYS A 19 -34.65 -116.73 34.03
N GLN A 20 -33.97 -116.97 32.92
CA GLN A 20 -33.08 -115.99 32.29
C GLN A 20 -33.83 -114.77 31.76
N GLU A 21 -35.03 -114.94 31.18
CA GLU A 21 -35.89 -113.82 30.80
C GLU A 21 -36.45 -113.08 32.01
N GLU A 22 -36.81 -113.75 33.11
CA GLU A 22 -37.20 -113.10 34.37
C GLU A 22 -36.04 -112.31 35.00
N GLU A 23 -34.82 -112.84 35.00
CA GLU A 23 -33.60 -112.16 35.46
C GLU A 23 -33.23 -110.97 34.54
N MET A 24 -33.37 -111.13 33.22
CA MET A 24 -33.16 -110.04 32.25
C MET A 24 -34.26 -108.96 32.37
N LEU A 25 -35.52 -109.33 32.58
CA LEU A 25 -36.65 -108.42 32.70
C LEU A 25 -36.60 -107.67 34.04
N THR A 26 -36.16 -108.30 35.12
CA THR A 26 -35.86 -107.61 36.39
C THR A 26 -34.66 -106.66 36.26
N PHE A 27 -33.58 -107.06 35.59
CA PHE A 27 -32.45 -106.17 35.28
C PHE A 27 -32.87 -104.96 34.42
N ILE A 28 -33.66 -105.18 33.36
CA ILE A 28 -34.18 -104.11 32.51
C ILE A 28 -35.12 -103.19 33.30
N LYS A 29 -35.98 -103.73 34.18
CA LYS A 29 -36.81 -102.92 35.08
C LYS A 29 -35.98 -102.09 36.04
N GLU A 30 -34.96 -102.64 36.67
CA GLU A 30 -34.04 -101.86 37.52
C GLU A 30 -33.27 -100.80 36.73
N SER A 31 -32.83 -101.11 35.50
CA SER A 31 -32.14 -100.15 34.65
C SER A 31 -33.07 -99.04 34.17
N LEU A 32 -34.34 -99.36 33.91
CA LEU A 32 -35.37 -98.39 33.56
C LEU A 32 -35.70 -97.50 34.76
N ASP A 33 -35.88 -98.07 35.95
CA ASP A 33 -36.13 -97.32 37.18
C ASP A 33 -34.95 -96.39 37.55
N LYS A 34 -33.70 -96.88 37.42
CA LYS A 34 -32.49 -96.04 37.54
C LYS A 34 -32.46 -94.91 36.50
N SER A 35 -32.86 -95.19 35.25
CA SER A 35 -32.93 -94.17 34.19
C SER A 35 -34.05 -93.16 34.42
N ASP A 36 -35.18 -93.57 34.99
CA ASP A 36 -36.30 -92.71 35.32
C ASP A 36 -35.98 -91.85 36.57
N GLN A 37 -35.31 -92.40 37.58
CA GLN A 37 -34.72 -91.64 38.69
C GLN A 37 -33.72 -90.59 38.19
N LEU A 38 -32.81 -90.95 37.27
CA LEU A 38 -31.87 -89.99 36.66
C LEU A 38 -32.61 -88.88 35.87
N THR A 39 -33.66 -89.24 35.14
CA THR A 39 -34.48 -88.29 34.38
C THR A 39 -35.23 -87.33 35.31
N ASN A 40 -35.85 -87.85 36.38
CA ASN A 40 -36.51 -87.04 37.41
C ASN A 40 -35.53 -86.13 38.16
N ASN A 41 -34.31 -86.61 38.45
CA ASN A 41 -33.24 -85.77 39.01
C ASN A 41 -32.83 -84.64 38.04
N MET A 42 -32.72 -84.94 36.74
CA MET A 42 -32.40 -83.94 35.72
C MET A 42 -33.51 -82.88 35.57
N VAL A 43 -34.78 -83.30 35.56
CA VAL A 43 -35.95 -82.41 35.56
C VAL A 43 -36.00 -81.54 36.83
N SER A 44 -35.71 -82.11 38.00
CA SER A 44 -35.63 -81.38 39.26
C SER A 44 -34.52 -80.31 39.23
N ILE A 45 -33.34 -80.66 38.73
CA ILE A 45 -32.22 -79.71 38.56
C ILE A 45 -32.62 -78.59 37.60
N LEU A 46 -33.18 -78.90 36.42
CA LEU A 46 -33.63 -77.92 35.43
C LEU A 46 -34.70 -76.99 35.98
N SER A 47 -35.72 -77.52 36.68
CA SER A 47 -36.75 -76.71 37.32
C SER A 47 -36.18 -75.79 38.42
N SER A 48 -35.14 -76.26 39.14
CA SER A 48 -34.42 -75.41 40.10
C SER A 48 -33.63 -74.28 39.40
N PHE A 49 -33.03 -74.55 38.24
CA PHE A 49 -32.35 -73.54 37.44
C PHE A 49 -33.33 -72.52 36.87
N GLU A 50 -34.45 -72.97 36.30
CA GLU A 50 -35.52 -72.11 35.79
C GLU A 50 -36.09 -71.20 36.88
N SER A 51 -36.39 -71.76 38.07
CA SER A 51 -36.84 -70.96 39.23
C SER A 51 -35.79 -69.92 39.68
N ARG A 52 -34.50 -70.26 39.64
CA ARG A 52 -33.41 -69.33 39.96
C ARG A 52 -33.22 -68.26 38.89
N LEU A 53 -33.38 -68.62 37.62
CA LEU A 53 -33.23 -67.71 36.47
C LEU A 53 -34.39 -66.71 36.45
N MET A 54 -35.63 -67.17 36.63
CA MET A 54 -36.81 -66.32 36.89
C MET A 54 -36.59 -65.35 38.06
N LYS A 55 -36.06 -65.82 39.20
CA LYS A 55 -35.77 -64.94 40.36
C LYS A 55 -34.68 -63.91 40.04
N LEU A 56 -33.65 -64.30 39.30
CA LEU A 56 -32.56 -63.42 38.89
C LEU A 56 -33.06 -62.37 37.89
N GLU A 57 -33.82 -62.76 36.88
CA GLU A 57 -34.41 -61.88 35.87
C GLU A 57 -35.36 -60.84 36.51
N ASN A 58 -36.27 -61.30 37.37
CA ASN A 58 -37.15 -60.42 38.15
C ASN A 58 -36.39 -59.48 39.11
N SER A 59 -35.15 -59.81 39.47
CA SER A 59 -34.29 -58.94 40.28
C SER A 59 -33.42 -57.99 39.45
N ILE A 60 -32.95 -58.40 38.26
CA ILE A 60 -32.04 -57.61 37.42
C ILE A 60 -32.79 -56.61 36.54
N ILE A 61 -33.93 -57.00 35.94
CA ILE A 61 -34.67 -56.11 35.03
C ILE A 61 -35.10 -54.79 35.72
N PRO A 62 -35.62 -54.78 36.97
CA PRO A 62 -35.96 -53.54 37.65
C PRO A 62 -34.73 -52.68 37.94
N VAL A 63 -33.61 -53.31 38.35
CA VAL A 63 -32.35 -52.60 38.61
C VAL A 63 -31.82 -51.97 37.33
N HIS A 64 -31.76 -52.70 36.21
CA HIS A 64 -31.31 -52.17 34.93
C HIS A 64 -32.19 -50.98 34.49
N LYS A 65 -33.52 -51.09 34.58
CA LYS A 65 -34.45 -50.00 34.26
C LYS A 65 -34.27 -48.78 35.18
N GLN A 66 -33.98 -49.00 36.46
CA GLN A 66 -33.66 -47.92 37.39
C GLN A 66 -32.31 -47.28 37.05
N THR A 67 -31.27 -48.05 36.72
CA THR A 67 -29.96 -47.55 36.28
C THR A 67 -30.07 -46.74 34.99
N GLU A 68 -30.80 -47.22 33.99
CA GLU A 68 -31.07 -46.49 32.74
C GLU A 68 -31.83 -45.18 32.98
N THR A 69 -32.86 -45.22 33.85
CA THR A 69 -33.59 -44.00 34.26
C THR A 69 -32.69 -43.02 34.99
N LEU A 70 -31.78 -43.51 35.84
CA LEU A 70 -30.81 -42.70 36.58
C LEU A 70 -29.75 -42.10 35.66
N GLN A 71 -29.24 -42.85 34.68
CA GLN A 71 -28.33 -42.34 33.64
C GLN A 71 -29.01 -41.23 32.82
N ARG A 72 -30.25 -41.43 32.38
CA ARG A 72 -31.01 -40.40 31.67
C ARG A 72 -31.28 -39.17 32.53
N LEU A 73 -31.50 -39.34 33.84
CA LEU A 73 -31.61 -38.21 34.78
C LEU A 73 -30.28 -37.47 34.90
N GLN A 74 -29.16 -38.19 35.05
CA GLN A 74 -27.82 -37.62 35.10
C GLN A 74 -27.50 -36.82 33.83
N GLU A 75 -27.70 -37.40 32.64
CA GLU A 75 -27.50 -36.69 31.37
C GLU A 75 -28.35 -35.41 31.26
N ASN A 76 -29.60 -35.44 31.74
CA ASN A 76 -30.46 -34.26 31.73
C ASN A 76 -29.95 -33.19 32.71
N VAL A 77 -29.41 -33.58 33.86
CA VAL A 77 -28.77 -32.67 34.82
C VAL A 77 -27.50 -32.07 34.23
N ASP A 78 -26.61 -32.88 33.67
CA ASP A 78 -25.34 -32.44 33.06
C ASP A 78 -25.58 -31.47 31.89
N ARG A 79 -26.56 -31.75 31.01
CA ARG A 79 -26.99 -30.82 29.95
C ARG A 79 -27.56 -29.52 30.52
N THR A 80 -28.36 -29.60 31.58
CA THR A 80 -28.95 -28.41 32.23
C THR A 80 -27.88 -27.53 32.86
N LEU A 81 -26.90 -28.13 33.55
CA LEU A 81 -25.72 -27.45 34.09
C LEU A 81 -24.92 -26.77 32.98
N SER A 82 -24.61 -27.50 31.90
CA SER A 82 -23.87 -26.92 30.76
C SER A 82 -24.61 -25.75 30.09
N CYS A 83 -25.95 -25.79 29.99
CA CYS A 83 -26.74 -24.65 29.52
C CYS A 83 -26.69 -23.47 30.50
N LEU A 84 -26.73 -23.74 31.80
CA LEU A 84 -26.73 -22.71 32.83
C LEU A 84 -25.36 -22.02 32.95
N ASP A 85 -24.26 -22.78 32.87
CA ASP A 85 -22.90 -22.25 32.76
C ASP A 85 -22.71 -21.40 31.49
N HIS A 86 -23.29 -21.82 30.36
CA HIS A 86 -23.25 -21.04 29.13
C HIS A 86 -23.95 -19.68 29.29
N VAL A 87 -25.13 -19.64 29.91
CA VAL A 87 -25.84 -18.38 30.21
C VAL A 87 -25.03 -17.51 31.19
N ILE A 88 -24.54 -18.08 32.29
CA ILE A 88 -23.72 -17.37 33.28
C ILE A 88 -22.48 -16.72 32.63
N SER A 89 -21.85 -17.39 31.66
CA SER A 89 -20.67 -16.85 30.99
C SER A 89 -20.91 -15.45 30.38
N TYR A 90 -22.06 -15.19 29.75
CA TYR A 90 -22.39 -13.89 29.17
C TYR A 90 -22.55 -12.77 30.20
N TYR A 91 -23.01 -13.09 31.42
CA TYR A 91 -23.08 -12.11 32.52
C TYR A 91 -21.68 -11.73 33.05
N HIS A 92 -20.70 -12.64 32.94
CA HIS A 92 -19.32 -12.36 33.34
C HIS A 92 -18.48 -11.63 32.28
N VAL A 93 -18.77 -11.80 30.97
CA VAL A 93 -18.05 -11.15 29.85
C VAL A 93 -17.77 -9.67 30.14
N ALA A 94 -18.79 -8.90 30.52
CA ALA A 94 -18.66 -7.46 30.78
C ALA A 94 -17.64 -7.10 31.88
N THR A 95 -17.40 -8.00 32.84
CA THR A 95 -16.45 -7.78 33.94
C THR A 95 -15.05 -8.23 33.56
N GLU A 96 -14.95 -9.37 32.86
CA GLU A 96 -13.68 -9.94 32.40
C GLU A 96 -13.00 -9.07 31.33
N THR A 97 -13.76 -8.60 30.34
CA THR A 97 -13.20 -7.83 29.21
C THR A 97 -12.96 -6.36 29.53
N GLU A 98 -13.61 -5.79 30.56
CA GLU A 98 -13.52 -4.36 30.87
C GLU A 98 -12.08 -3.89 31.15
N LYS A 99 -11.22 -4.75 31.73
CA LYS A 99 -9.80 -4.43 31.91
C LYS A 99 -9.07 -4.35 30.57
N VAL A 100 -9.24 -5.36 29.71
CA VAL A 100 -8.59 -5.41 28.39
C VAL A 100 -9.01 -4.20 27.54
N ILE A 101 -10.31 -3.89 27.51
CA ILE A 101 -10.84 -2.72 26.79
C ILE A 101 -10.24 -1.40 27.29
N LYS A 102 -10.08 -1.22 28.61
CA LYS A 102 -9.48 -0.02 29.20
C LYS A 102 -7.98 0.13 28.93
N ASP A 103 -7.23 -0.97 28.92
CA ASP A 103 -5.79 -0.94 28.68
C ASP A 103 -5.45 -0.66 27.20
N GLY A 104 -6.39 -0.94 26.27
CA GLY A 104 -6.25 -0.69 24.83
C GLY A 104 -5.57 -1.82 24.03
N PRO A 105 -5.67 -1.76 22.69
CA PRO A 105 -5.17 -2.79 21.75
C PRO A 105 -3.65 -2.76 21.54
N SER A 106 -2.95 -1.70 21.95
CA SER A 106 -1.57 -1.43 21.53
C SER A 106 -0.61 -2.58 21.85
N GLY A 107 -0.02 -3.17 20.81
CA GLY A 107 0.92 -4.30 20.91
C GLY A 107 0.28 -5.67 21.23
N ARG A 108 -1.05 -5.77 21.24
CA ARG A 108 -1.80 -7.01 21.52
C ARG A 108 -3.14 -7.07 20.78
N LEU A 109 -3.13 -6.66 19.51
CA LEU A 109 -4.34 -6.52 18.70
C LEU A 109 -5.20 -7.79 18.67
N GLU A 110 -4.62 -8.97 18.47
CA GLU A 110 -5.39 -10.21 18.37
C GLU A 110 -6.09 -10.61 19.70
N GLU A 111 -5.46 -10.37 20.85
CA GLU A 111 -6.09 -10.55 22.17
C GLU A 111 -7.29 -9.59 22.30
N TYR A 112 -7.10 -8.33 21.89
CA TYR A 112 -8.11 -7.28 21.95
C TYR A 112 -9.31 -7.56 21.05
N LEU A 113 -9.07 -7.97 19.80
CA LEU A 113 -10.11 -8.37 18.85
C LEU A 113 -10.87 -9.61 19.34
N SER A 114 -10.18 -10.60 19.93
CA SER A 114 -10.82 -11.75 20.58
C SER A 114 -11.73 -11.34 21.74
N CYS A 115 -11.29 -10.40 22.58
CA CYS A 115 -12.11 -9.83 23.64
C CYS A 115 -13.33 -9.08 23.10
N ILE A 116 -13.18 -8.27 22.05
CA ILE A 116 -14.31 -7.57 21.40
C ILE A 116 -15.30 -8.55 20.76
N ALA A 117 -14.84 -9.62 20.10
CA ALA A 117 -15.70 -10.66 19.55
C ALA A 117 -16.50 -11.40 20.65
N LYS A 118 -15.93 -11.58 21.85
CA LYS A 118 -16.67 -12.10 23.01
C LYS A 118 -17.75 -11.12 23.49
N ILE A 119 -17.45 -9.82 23.54
CA ILE A 119 -18.45 -8.79 23.87
C ILE A 119 -19.57 -8.77 22.83
N GLN A 120 -19.25 -8.86 21.54
CA GLN A 120 -20.23 -8.89 20.46
C GLN A 120 -21.22 -10.06 20.61
N LYS A 121 -20.71 -11.29 20.85
CA LYS A 121 -21.56 -12.46 21.10
C LYS A 121 -22.46 -12.28 22.33
N ALA A 122 -21.98 -11.59 23.37
CA ALA A 122 -22.81 -11.24 24.52
C ALA A 122 -23.89 -10.20 24.16
N VAL A 123 -23.58 -9.21 23.32
CA VAL A 123 -24.54 -8.23 22.80
C VAL A 123 -25.64 -8.93 22.00
N GLU A 124 -25.28 -9.82 21.07
CA GLU A 124 -26.21 -10.65 20.28
C GLU A 124 -27.09 -11.52 21.19
N TYR A 125 -26.49 -12.28 22.10
CA TYR A 125 -27.22 -13.10 23.08
C TYR A 125 -28.25 -12.30 23.90
N PHE A 126 -27.85 -11.15 24.44
CA PHE A 126 -28.76 -10.31 25.23
C PHE A 126 -29.80 -9.58 24.38
N GLN A 127 -29.53 -9.26 23.10
CA GLN A 127 -30.54 -8.70 22.19
C GLN A 127 -31.66 -9.70 21.91
N ASP A 128 -31.32 -10.96 21.65
CA ASP A 128 -32.29 -11.99 21.30
C ASP A 128 -33.11 -12.47 22.51
N ASN A 129 -32.50 -12.52 23.69
CA ASN A 129 -33.13 -13.09 24.88
C ASN A 129 -33.71 -12.06 25.87
N ASN A 130 -33.07 -10.90 26.05
CA ASN A 130 -33.42 -9.91 27.09
C ASN A 130 -33.15 -8.46 26.63
N PRO A 131 -33.90 -7.93 25.64
CA PRO A 131 -33.56 -6.67 24.95
C PRO A 131 -33.56 -5.40 25.83
N ASP A 132 -34.32 -5.38 26.93
CA ASP A 132 -34.41 -4.23 27.85
C ASP A 132 -33.51 -4.36 29.10
N SER A 133 -32.57 -5.31 29.10
CA SER A 133 -31.71 -5.58 30.25
C SER A 133 -30.63 -4.49 30.49
N PRO A 134 -30.31 -4.15 31.76
CA PRO A 134 -29.18 -3.26 32.07
C PRO A 134 -27.82 -3.88 31.67
N GLU A 135 -27.71 -5.20 31.67
CA GLU A 135 -26.55 -5.94 31.19
C GLU A 135 -26.29 -5.67 29.70
N LEU A 136 -27.31 -5.69 28.85
CA LEU A 136 -27.18 -5.36 27.43
C LEU A 136 -26.62 -3.95 27.22
N ASN A 137 -27.10 -2.98 27.99
CA ASN A 137 -26.62 -1.61 27.93
C ASN A 137 -25.14 -1.49 28.37
N ARG A 138 -24.71 -2.30 29.36
CA ARG A 138 -23.30 -2.39 29.77
C ARG A 138 -22.42 -2.98 28.66
N VAL A 139 -22.79 -4.13 28.08
CA VAL A 139 -21.97 -4.75 27.01
C VAL A 139 -21.93 -3.90 25.74
N LYS A 140 -23.04 -3.25 25.35
CA LYS A 140 -23.06 -2.27 24.25
C LYS A 140 -22.13 -1.08 24.51
N SER A 141 -22.13 -0.52 25.73
CA SER A 141 -21.22 0.57 26.08
C SER A 141 -19.75 0.16 26.08
N LEU A 142 -19.43 -1.08 26.49
CA LEU A 142 -18.08 -1.62 26.40
C LEU A 142 -17.64 -1.89 24.96
N PHE A 143 -18.54 -2.41 24.11
CA PHE A 143 -18.26 -2.64 22.69
C PHE A 143 -17.91 -1.33 21.96
N GLU A 144 -18.70 -0.28 22.18
CA GLU A 144 -18.47 1.03 21.54
C GLU A 144 -17.19 1.71 22.05
N LYS A 145 -16.83 1.56 23.33
CA LYS A 145 -15.51 1.98 23.85
C LYS A 145 -14.35 1.19 23.24
N GLY A 146 -14.55 -0.10 23.01
CA GLY A 146 -13.57 -0.96 22.34
C GLY A 146 -13.30 -0.51 20.91
N LYS A 147 -14.36 -0.17 20.19
CA LYS A 147 -14.34 0.41 18.84
C LYS A 147 -13.67 1.78 18.78
N GLU A 148 -14.06 2.71 19.66
CA GLU A 148 -13.40 4.02 19.80
C GLU A 148 -11.89 3.88 20.09
N SER A 149 -11.49 2.83 20.80
CA SER A 149 -10.07 2.50 21.05
C SER A 149 -9.35 1.93 19.82
N LEU A 150 -10.04 1.16 18.96
CA LEU A 150 -9.49 0.69 17.68
C LEU A 150 -9.33 1.83 16.66
N ASP A 151 -10.32 2.73 16.56
CA ASP A 151 -10.21 3.97 15.76
C ASP A 151 -9.01 4.82 16.23
N ALA A 152 -8.84 4.96 17.55
CA ALA A 152 -7.70 5.66 18.12
C ALA A 152 -6.35 4.96 17.84
N GLU A 153 -6.28 3.63 17.93
CA GLU A 153 -5.06 2.88 17.65
C GLU A 153 -4.68 2.94 16.16
N PHE A 154 -5.63 2.77 15.24
CA PHE A 154 -5.42 2.95 13.80
C PHE A 154 -4.75 4.31 13.49
N ARG A 155 -5.30 5.38 14.08
CA ARG A 155 -4.74 6.73 14.00
C ARG A 155 -3.34 6.82 14.62
N ASN A 156 -3.11 6.22 15.79
CA ASN A 156 -1.82 6.26 16.49
C ASN A 156 -0.72 5.50 15.74
N LEU A 157 -1.00 4.31 15.23
CA LEU A 157 -0.07 3.50 14.43
C LEU A 157 0.35 4.27 13.17
N LEU A 158 -0.62 4.81 12.42
CA LEU A 158 -0.35 5.62 11.23
C LEU A 158 0.47 6.88 11.57
N GLN A 159 0.12 7.63 12.62
CA GLN A 159 0.85 8.86 13.01
C GLN A 159 2.28 8.59 13.49
N ARG A 160 2.51 7.44 14.13
CA ARG A 160 3.82 7.07 14.69
C ARG A 160 4.77 6.47 13.65
N HIS A 161 4.23 5.71 12.69
CA HIS A 161 5.02 4.94 11.74
C HIS A 161 5.09 5.55 10.33
N SER A 162 4.07 6.30 9.88
CA SER A 162 4.16 7.02 8.60
C SER A 162 5.16 8.17 8.74
N LYS A 163 6.30 8.08 8.06
CA LYS A 163 7.34 9.13 8.02
C LYS A 163 7.49 9.67 6.59
N PRO A 164 7.93 10.93 6.40
CA PRO A 164 8.24 11.42 5.07
C PRO A 164 9.44 10.64 4.52
N VAL A 165 9.43 10.38 3.22
CA VAL A 165 10.47 9.62 2.52
C VAL A 165 11.75 10.48 2.45
N PRO A 166 12.91 9.96 2.87
CA PRO A 166 14.18 10.67 2.76
C PRO A 166 14.51 11.06 1.31
N PRO A 167 15.02 12.28 1.05
CA PRO A 167 15.37 12.75 -0.29
C PRO A 167 16.28 11.82 -1.09
N ILE A 168 17.24 11.16 -0.44
CA ILE A 168 18.18 10.22 -1.07
C ILE A 168 17.41 9.03 -1.67
N LEU A 169 16.50 8.40 -0.90
CA LEU A 169 15.70 7.27 -1.40
C LEU A 169 14.75 7.69 -2.54
N ILE A 170 14.28 8.95 -2.54
CA ILE A 170 13.48 9.48 -3.66
C ILE A 170 14.34 9.61 -4.92
N LEU A 171 15.60 10.04 -4.79
CA LEU A 171 16.52 10.14 -5.92
C LEU A 171 16.93 8.75 -6.44
N ASP A 172 17.14 7.78 -5.55
CA ASP A 172 17.40 6.38 -5.94
C ASP A 172 16.22 5.81 -6.75
N LEU A 173 14.98 6.06 -6.33
CA LEU A 173 13.74 5.66 -7.04
C LEU A 173 13.51 6.37 -8.38
N ILE A 174 14.17 7.50 -8.63
CA ILE A 174 14.12 8.21 -9.92
C ILE A 174 15.28 7.74 -10.83
N GLY A 175 16.46 7.51 -10.26
CA GLY A 175 17.66 7.09 -10.99
C GLY A 175 17.65 5.62 -11.45
N THR A 176 16.78 4.78 -10.89
CA THR A 176 16.69 3.36 -11.27
C THR A 176 16.18 3.09 -12.71
N ASP A 177 15.63 4.09 -13.40
CA ASP A 177 15.13 3.93 -14.78
C ASP A 177 16.23 3.86 -15.86
N GLU A 178 17.44 4.37 -15.61
CA GLU A 178 18.43 4.51 -16.68
C GLU A 178 19.24 3.22 -17.01
N GLU A 179 19.21 2.17 -16.16
CA GLU A 179 20.05 0.98 -16.38
C GLU A 179 19.39 -0.42 -16.21
N ILE A 180 18.17 -0.58 -15.69
CA ILE A 180 17.64 -1.94 -15.35
C ILE A 180 16.21 -2.21 -15.85
N GLU A 181 16.08 -2.51 -17.14
CA GLU A 181 14.92 -3.25 -17.66
C GLU A 181 14.90 -4.69 -17.08
N GLY A 182 14.17 -4.91 -15.99
CA GLY A 182 13.77 -6.25 -15.55
C GLY A 182 14.12 -6.69 -14.12
N GLN A 183 14.39 -5.77 -13.19
CA GLN A 183 14.32 -6.08 -11.76
C GLN A 183 13.09 -5.40 -11.13
N GLU A 184 12.58 -6.01 -10.05
CA GLU A 184 11.36 -5.60 -9.36
C GLU A 184 11.38 -4.10 -9.02
N GLU A 185 10.32 -3.36 -9.37
CA GLU A 185 10.13 -1.97 -8.93
C GLU A 185 10.37 -1.92 -7.41
N GLY A 186 11.42 -1.22 -6.98
CA GLY A 186 11.89 -1.25 -5.59
C GLY A 186 10.77 -0.84 -4.64
N VAL A 187 10.16 -1.83 -3.98
CA VAL A 187 8.96 -1.60 -3.15
C VAL A 187 9.35 -0.74 -1.96
N LEU A 188 8.93 0.52 -1.98
CA LEU A 188 9.21 1.48 -0.94
C LEU A 188 8.40 1.13 0.33
N GLU A 189 9.06 0.52 1.30
CA GLU A 189 8.48 0.19 2.60
C GLU A 189 8.07 1.44 3.39
N HIS A 190 6.79 1.81 3.28
CA HIS A 190 6.22 2.96 4.00
C HIS A 190 5.94 2.72 5.49
N LEU A 191 5.75 1.46 5.88
CA LEU A 191 5.38 1.02 7.22
C LEU A 191 6.08 -0.32 7.50
N PRO A 192 6.52 -0.59 8.75
CA PRO A 192 7.06 -1.91 9.10
C PRO A 192 5.98 -2.99 8.98
N GLU A 193 6.32 -4.15 8.43
CA GLU A 193 5.37 -5.24 8.09
C GLU A 193 4.38 -5.59 9.22
N GLY A 194 4.85 -5.79 10.45
CA GLY A 194 3.95 -6.10 11.58
C GLY A 194 2.93 -4.99 11.88
N ILE A 195 3.30 -3.72 11.66
CA ILE A 195 2.40 -2.56 11.84
C ILE A 195 1.43 -2.45 10.66
N LEU A 196 1.87 -2.81 9.45
CA LEU A 196 1.00 -2.87 8.27
C LEU A 196 -0.10 -3.94 8.47
N GLN A 197 0.26 -5.15 8.92
CA GLN A 197 -0.70 -6.21 9.23
C GLN A 197 -1.70 -5.79 10.33
N ASP A 198 -1.24 -5.15 11.41
CA ASP A 198 -2.12 -4.59 12.45
C ASP A 198 -3.10 -3.56 11.86
N ILE A 199 -2.62 -2.63 11.03
CA ILE A 199 -3.44 -1.59 10.38
C ILE A 199 -4.47 -2.18 9.41
N ILE A 200 -4.09 -3.17 8.59
CA ILE A 200 -5.00 -3.89 7.69
C ILE A 200 -6.11 -4.57 8.49
N ARG A 201 -5.76 -5.27 9.58
CA ARG A 201 -6.72 -6.02 10.40
C ARG A 201 -7.65 -5.12 11.19
N ILE A 202 -7.17 -3.97 11.68
CA ILE A 202 -8.04 -2.92 12.25
C ILE A 202 -8.95 -2.32 11.17
N SER A 203 -8.44 -2.03 9.97
CA SER A 203 -9.23 -1.48 8.85
C SER A 203 -10.38 -2.41 8.47
N GLN A 204 -10.10 -3.70 8.25
CA GLN A 204 -11.11 -4.72 7.96
C GLN A 204 -12.19 -4.76 9.05
N TRP A 205 -11.79 -4.76 10.32
CA TRP A 205 -12.73 -4.76 11.44
C TRP A 205 -13.59 -3.48 11.50
N LEU A 206 -12.99 -2.31 11.25
CA LEU A 206 -13.71 -1.02 11.21
C LEU A 206 -14.63 -0.90 9.98
N VAL A 207 -14.43 -1.67 8.92
CA VAL A 207 -15.33 -1.71 7.77
C VAL A 207 -16.60 -2.50 8.08
N GLU A 208 -16.47 -3.62 8.80
CA GLU A 208 -17.59 -4.48 9.19
C GLU A 208 -18.37 -3.91 10.38
N TYR A 209 -17.68 -3.38 11.39
CA TYR A 209 -18.26 -2.97 12.67
C TYR A 209 -18.21 -1.45 12.92
N GLY A 210 -17.76 -0.65 11.95
CA GLY A 210 -17.66 0.81 12.03
C GLY A 210 -18.98 1.55 12.28
N ARG A 211 -18.89 2.79 12.78
CA ARG A 211 -20.04 3.72 12.92
C ARG A 211 -20.14 4.65 11.69
N ASN A 212 -18.98 4.94 11.11
CA ASN A 212 -18.71 5.83 9.99
C ASN A 212 -17.44 5.32 9.29
N GLN A 213 -17.08 5.95 8.17
CA GLN A 213 -15.86 5.64 7.42
C GLN A 213 -14.72 6.64 7.73
N ASP A 214 -14.77 7.29 8.90
CA ASP A 214 -13.89 8.42 9.21
C ASP A 214 -12.43 8.02 9.38
N PHE A 215 -12.15 6.75 9.70
CA PHE A 215 -10.79 6.21 9.69
C PHE A 215 -10.13 6.34 8.29
N MET A 216 -10.90 6.24 7.20
CA MET A 216 -10.39 6.45 5.83
C MET A 216 -10.00 7.92 5.60
N ASN A 217 -10.75 8.87 6.17
CA ASN A 217 -10.41 10.30 6.15
C ASN A 217 -9.12 10.56 6.96
N VAL A 218 -8.97 9.90 8.12
CA VAL A 218 -7.76 9.97 8.95
C VAL A 218 -6.54 9.39 8.22
N TYR A 219 -6.68 8.23 7.56
CA TYR A 219 -5.64 7.66 6.69
C TYR A 219 -5.23 8.65 5.60
N CYS A 220 -6.19 9.15 4.85
CA CYS A 220 -5.99 10.12 3.77
C CYS A 220 -5.23 11.37 4.24
N GLN A 221 -5.64 11.97 5.37
CA GLN A 221 -5.00 13.16 5.93
C GLN A 221 -3.54 12.90 6.36
N ILE A 222 -3.28 11.78 7.02
CA ILE A 222 -1.93 11.43 7.46
C ILE A 222 -1.03 11.19 6.24
N ARG A 223 -1.46 10.34 5.30
CA ARG A 223 -0.65 10.02 4.10
C ARG A 223 -0.43 11.24 3.19
N SER A 224 -1.46 12.06 2.93
CA SER A 224 -1.33 13.34 2.21
C SER A 224 -0.23 14.22 2.80
N SER A 225 -0.24 14.40 4.13
CA SER A 225 0.75 15.24 4.81
C SER A 225 2.17 14.68 4.71
N GLN A 226 2.34 13.35 4.75
CA GLN A 226 3.67 12.75 4.62
C GLN A 226 4.18 12.74 3.17
N LEU A 227 3.30 12.58 2.18
CA LEU A 227 3.60 12.74 0.75
C LEU A 227 4.09 14.18 0.45
N ASP A 228 3.31 15.19 0.86
CA ASP A 228 3.65 16.62 0.69
C ASP A 228 4.99 16.98 1.37
N ARG A 229 5.20 16.49 2.59
CA ARG A 229 6.47 16.67 3.33
C ARG A 229 7.66 15.98 2.67
N SER A 230 7.44 14.86 1.96
CA SER A 230 8.51 14.17 1.25
C SER A 230 9.02 15.01 0.08
N ILE A 231 8.10 15.58 -0.72
CA ILE A 231 8.44 16.47 -1.84
C ILE A 231 9.03 17.79 -1.36
N LYS A 232 8.48 18.41 -0.30
CA LYS A 232 9.07 19.61 0.32
C LYS A 232 10.45 19.33 0.92
N GLY A 233 10.67 18.13 1.45
CA GLY A 233 11.97 17.64 1.91
C GLY A 233 13.00 17.52 0.79
N LEU A 234 12.60 17.02 -0.38
CA LEU A 234 13.43 16.95 -1.58
C LEU A 234 13.83 18.36 -2.07
N LYS A 235 12.87 19.29 -2.18
CA LYS A 235 13.14 20.69 -2.56
C LYS A 235 14.13 21.37 -1.61
N GLU A 236 14.00 21.17 -0.31
CA GLU A 236 14.92 21.72 0.68
C GLU A 236 16.30 21.04 0.68
N HIS A 237 16.40 19.78 0.25
CA HIS A 237 17.69 19.09 0.06
C HIS A 237 18.51 19.72 -1.07
N PHE A 238 17.91 19.97 -2.24
CA PHE A 238 18.57 20.69 -3.33
C PHE A 238 19.04 22.10 -2.91
N ARG A 239 18.19 22.84 -2.17
CA ARG A 239 18.52 24.19 -1.66
C ARG A 239 19.66 24.22 -0.61
N LYS A 240 19.85 23.12 0.14
CA LYS A 240 20.94 22.97 1.12
C LYS A 240 22.26 22.51 0.49
N ASN A 241 22.19 21.63 -0.51
CA ASN A 241 23.38 21.13 -1.18
C ASN A 241 24.03 22.22 -2.06
N SER A 242 23.23 23.12 -2.65
CA SER A 242 23.77 24.29 -3.39
C SER A 242 24.43 25.34 -2.49
N SER A 243 23.95 25.52 -1.26
CA SER A 243 24.53 26.44 -0.27
C SER A 243 25.72 25.86 0.52
N SER A 244 26.10 24.61 0.24
CA SER A 244 27.25 23.92 0.84
C SER A 244 28.33 23.57 -0.18
N SER A 245 28.64 24.51 -1.09
CA SER A 245 29.77 24.46 -2.02
C SER A 245 31.12 24.47 -1.27
N GLY A 246 31.50 23.29 -0.76
CA GLY A 246 32.63 23.08 0.15
C GLY A 246 33.00 21.61 0.30
N VAL A 247 33.49 21.00 -0.80
CA VAL A 247 34.09 19.65 -0.92
C VAL A 247 33.08 18.47 -0.95
N PRO A 248 33.03 17.68 -2.04
CA PRO A 248 32.30 16.41 -2.06
C PRO A 248 33.09 15.31 -1.33
N TYR A 249 32.40 14.55 -0.47
CA TYR A 249 32.98 13.44 0.29
C TYR A 249 33.01 12.18 -0.57
N SER A 250 34.19 11.61 -0.82
CA SER A 250 34.30 10.25 -1.39
C SER A 250 34.17 9.20 -0.29
N PRO A 251 33.43 8.09 -0.49
CA PRO A 251 33.25 7.04 0.52
C PRO A 251 34.48 6.12 0.62
N ALA A 252 35.55 6.60 1.25
CA ALA A 252 36.73 5.79 1.55
C ALA A 252 36.56 5.04 2.89
N VAL A 253 36.55 3.70 2.82
CA VAL A 253 36.45 2.76 3.94
C VAL A 253 37.47 3.10 5.05
N GLN A 254 36.99 3.53 6.22
CA GLN A 254 37.86 3.70 7.39
C GLN A 254 37.82 2.47 8.31
N ASN A 255 38.91 1.71 8.23
CA ASN A 255 39.17 0.54 9.05
C ASN A 255 39.48 0.96 10.50
N LYS A 256 39.05 0.15 11.48
CA LYS A 256 39.22 0.44 12.92
C LYS A 256 40.69 0.64 13.29
N ARG A 257 40.98 1.67 14.10
CA ARG A 257 42.06 1.59 15.11
C ARG A 257 41.75 2.44 16.34
N LYS A 258 42.25 1.92 17.45
CA LYS A 258 42.04 2.32 18.85
C LYS A 258 43.30 3.05 19.33
N ASP A 259 43.17 4.08 20.18
CA ASP A 259 43.93 4.20 21.45
C ASP A 259 43.69 5.54 22.19
N THR A 260 44.19 5.57 23.43
CA THR A 260 43.78 6.39 24.59
C THR A 260 44.39 7.80 24.69
N PRO A 261 43.84 8.70 25.55
CA PRO A 261 44.19 10.12 25.57
C PRO A 261 45.28 10.51 26.60
N THR A 262 46.08 11.55 26.31
CA THR A 262 46.81 12.29 27.38
C THR A 262 47.20 13.75 27.04
N LYS A 263 46.87 14.67 27.98
CA LYS A 263 47.57 15.91 28.41
C LYS A 263 47.92 17.05 27.42
N LYS A 264 47.25 18.20 27.64
CA LYS A 264 47.78 19.59 27.52
C LYS A 264 48.80 19.88 28.65
N PRO A 265 49.80 20.80 28.53
CA PRO A 265 49.67 22.28 28.57
C PRO A 265 50.61 23.05 27.57
N ALA A 266 50.74 24.38 27.44
CA ALA A 266 49.90 25.59 27.71
C ALA A 266 50.53 26.88 27.04
N LYS A 267 49.82 28.03 27.10
CA LYS A 267 50.22 29.48 27.22
C LYS A 267 51.68 29.91 26.85
N ARG A 268 51.99 31.09 26.26
CA ARG A 268 51.28 32.38 25.95
C ARG A 268 52.16 33.27 24.96
N PRO A 269 51.81 34.54 24.60
CA PRO A 269 52.26 35.22 23.35
C PRO A 269 53.21 36.45 23.50
N GLY A 270 53.60 37.06 22.36
CA GLY A 270 54.11 38.43 22.16
C GLY A 270 54.26 38.74 20.65
N HIS A 271 53.72 39.85 20.12
CA HIS A 271 54.40 41.14 19.80
C HIS A 271 55.52 41.03 18.72
N GLU A 272 55.73 41.94 17.76
CA GLU A 272 54.98 43.09 17.18
C GLU A 272 55.78 43.63 15.95
N GLN A 273 55.25 44.60 15.19
CA GLN A 273 55.99 45.46 14.21
C GLN A 273 56.60 44.77 12.95
N ASP A 274 56.87 45.43 11.82
CA ASP A 274 56.68 46.85 11.44
C ASP A 274 56.18 46.99 9.97
N SER A 275 56.32 48.18 9.37
CA SER A 275 55.36 48.76 8.44
C SER A 275 55.94 49.35 7.14
N ARG A 276 55.02 49.87 6.30
CA ARG A 276 55.17 50.85 5.18
C ARG A 276 55.38 50.32 3.76
N GLY A 277 54.61 50.91 2.84
CA GLY A 277 54.73 50.71 1.39
C GLY A 277 53.54 51.25 0.58
N ARG A 278 53.11 52.51 0.78
CA ARG A 278 52.10 53.15 -0.11
C ARG A 278 52.76 53.54 -1.43
N TYR A 279 52.15 53.16 -2.54
CA TYR A 279 52.19 53.92 -3.80
C TYR A 279 50.79 53.99 -4.42
N HIS A 280 50.37 55.18 -4.84
CA HIS A 280 49.21 55.38 -5.71
C HIS A 280 49.66 55.38 -7.16
N GLY A 281 48.79 54.89 -8.04
CA GLY A 281 48.86 55.07 -9.48
C GLY A 281 47.46 54.83 -10.07
N ASP A 282 46.90 55.83 -10.72
CA ASP A 282 45.58 55.77 -11.34
C ASP A 282 45.57 54.81 -12.56
N ALA A 283 44.44 54.15 -12.82
CA ALA A 283 43.53 54.53 -13.92
C ALA A 283 42.61 53.38 -14.37
N VAL A 284 41.48 53.78 -14.97
CA VAL A 284 40.51 53.00 -15.77
C VAL A 284 39.80 51.84 -15.04
N GLY A 285 38.51 52.04 -14.77
CA GLY A 285 37.61 50.96 -14.37
C GLY A 285 36.78 50.47 -15.57
N GLU A 286 36.70 49.15 -15.74
CA GLU A 286 35.60 48.50 -16.43
C GLU A 286 34.84 47.61 -15.45
N LYS A 287 33.58 47.95 -15.19
CA LYS A 287 32.69 47.16 -14.33
C LYS A 287 32.02 46.06 -15.15
N HIS A 288 32.74 44.98 -15.44
CA HIS A 288 32.09 43.70 -15.76
C HIS A 288 31.57 43.07 -14.47
N GLY A 289 30.39 43.52 -14.04
CA GLY A 289 29.66 42.91 -12.92
C GLY A 289 29.10 41.55 -13.35
N THR A 290 29.64 40.49 -12.77
CA THR A 290 29.23 39.10 -12.99
C THR A 290 27.72 38.88 -12.89
N THR A 291 27.09 38.45 -13.98
CA THR A 291 25.72 37.91 -14.03
C THR A 291 25.61 36.46 -13.51
N LEU A 292 26.77 35.79 -13.37
CA LEU A 292 27.06 34.42 -12.89
C LEU A 292 26.59 34.08 -11.45
N GLY A 293 25.41 34.55 -11.04
CA GLY A 293 24.79 34.21 -9.76
C GLY A 293 23.26 34.31 -9.78
N LYS A 294 22.67 34.50 -10.97
CA LYS A 294 21.22 34.46 -11.18
C LYS A 294 20.79 33.31 -12.09
N GLU A 295 21.60 33.00 -13.11
CA GLU A 295 21.38 31.85 -14.00
C GLU A 295 21.49 30.54 -13.20
N ASP A 296 22.61 30.30 -12.49
CA ASP A 296 22.82 29.14 -11.59
C ASP A 296 21.68 28.90 -10.57
N VAL A 297 20.98 29.96 -10.14
CA VAL A 297 19.87 29.87 -9.19
C VAL A 297 18.57 29.46 -9.87
N LEU A 298 18.31 29.99 -11.07
CA LEU A 298 17.15 29.63 -11.88
C LEU A 298 17.28 28.19 -12.41
N ASP A 299 18.48 27.80 -12.87
CA ASP A 299 18.77 26.43 -13.31
C ASP A 299 18.56 25.41 -12.18
N LEU A 300 19.01 25.74 -10.96
CA LEU A 300 18.71 24.92 -9.77
C LEU A 300 17.21 24.84 -9.46
N GLU A 301 16.45 25.93 -9.59
CA GLU A 301 15.00 25.92 -9.38
C GLU A 301 14.27 25.07 -10.43
N ILE A 302 14.72 25.11 -11.69
CA ILE A 302 14.23 24.29 -12.81
C ILE A 302 14.49 22.80 -12.57
N ASP A 303 15.74 22.43 -12.27
CA ASP A 303 16.12 21.05 -11.97
C ASP A 303 15.35 20.52 -10.76
N THR A 304 15.26 21.32 -9.69
CA THR A 304 14.50 20.96 -8.50
C THR A 304 13.03 20.70 -8.82
N TYR A 305 12.42 21.50 -9.71
CA TYR A 305 11.04 21.27 -10.17
C TYR A 305 10.89 19.97 -10.96
N ILE A 306 11.82 19.69 -11.88
CA ILE A 306 11.88 18.44 -12.66
C ILE A 306 11.93 17.21 -11.74
N TYR A 307 12.85 17.20 -10.77
CA TYR A 307 12.93 16.12 -9.77
C TYR A 307 11.66 16.01 -8.91
N CYS A 308 11.03 17.13 -8.55
CA CYS A 308 9.77 17.11 -7.78
C CYS A 308 8.59 16.49 -8.55
N ILE A 309 8.53 16.65 -9.88
CA ILE A 309 7.51 16.01 -10.73
C ILE A 309 7.74 14.49 -10.83
N SER A 310 8.99 14.06 -11.04
CA SER A 310 9.35 12.64 -11.07
C SER A 310 9.08 11.97 -9.71
N ALA A 311 9.49 12.64 -8.62
CA ALA A 311 9.24 12.21 -7.26
C ALA A 311 7.74 12.03 -6.98
N PHE A 312 6.89 12.95 -7.45
CA PHE A 312 5.44 12.82 -7.29
C PHE A 312 4.90 11.55 -7.94
N VAL A 313 5.31 11.22 -9.17
CA VAL A 313 4.85 10.01 -9.86
C VAL A 313 5.24 8.76 -9.08
N ARG A 314 6.52 8.63 -8.69
CA ARG A 314 7.02 7.48 -7.93
C ARG A 314 6.37 7.34 -6.54
N LEU A 315 6.26 8.45 -5.81
CA LEU A 315 5.63 8.42 -4.49
C LEU A 315 4.12 8.14 -4.58
N ALA A 316 3.41 8.71 -5.56
CA ALA A 316 1.98 8.45 -5.75
C ALA A 316 1.70 7.01 -6.23
N GLN A 317 2.59 6.38 -7.00
CA GLN A 317 2.53 4.93 -7.28
C GLN A 317 2.59 4.13 -5.98
N SER A 318 3.58 4.42 -5.13
CA SER A 318 3.81 3.70 -3.88
C SER A 318 2.70 3.91 -2.84
N GLU A 319 2.19 5.15 -2.69
CA GLU A 319 1.02 5.44 -1.87
C GLU A 319 -0.24 4.72 -2.39
N TYR A 320 -0.37 4.54 -3.71
CA TYR A 320 -1.50 3.79 -4.27
C TYR A 320 -1.42 2.30 -3.91
N GLN A 321 -0.24 1.67 -4.01
CA GLN A 321 -0.04 0.27 -3.60
C GLN A 321 -0.39 0.08 -2.12
N LEU A 322 0.17 0.89 -1.22
CA LEU A 322 -0.14 0.83 0.21
C LEU A 322 -1.64 1.01 0.52
N LEU A 323 -2.31 1.85 -0.27
CA LEU A 323 -3.75 2.09 -0.15
C LEU A 323 -4.59 0.89 -0.63
N LEU A 324 -4.11 0.05 -1.56
CA LEU A 324 -4.82 -1.16 -2.00
C LEU A 324 -4.99 -2.16 -0.85
N ASP A 325 -3.96 -2.34 -0.04
CA ASP A 325 -3.97 -3.30 1.08
C ASP A 325 -4.85 -2.85 2.24
N ILE A 326 -4.87 -1.54 2.51
CA ILE A 326 -5.51 -0.97 3.71
C ILE A 326 -6.97 -0.55 3.44
N ILE A 327 -7.31 -0.03 2.26
CA ILE A 327 -8.62 0.60 1.99
C ILE A 327 -9.51 -0.31 1.12
N PRO A 328 -10.80 -0.54 1.47
CA PRO A 328 -11.71 -1.35 0.66
C PRO A 328 -11.90 -0.84 -0.77
N GLU A 329 -11.95 -1.76 -1.73
CA GLU A 329 -11.98 -1.53 -3.18
C GLU A 329 -12.90 -0.38 -3.62
N HIS A 330 -14.15 -0.36 -3.14
CA HIS A 330 -15.14 0.67 -3.48
C HIS A 330 -14.72 2.11 -3.11
N HIS A 331 -13.87 2.30 -2.11
CA HIS A 331 -13.44 3.61 -1.63
C HIS A 331 -12.03 3.98 -2.14
N GLN A 332 -11.22 3.01 -2.57
CA GLN A 332 -9.81 3.21 -2.95
C GLN A 332 -9.61 4.40 -3.90
N LYS A 333 -10.35 4.47 -5.02
CA LYS A 333 -10.16 5.54 -6.01
C LYS A 333 -10.49 6.93 -5.47
N LYS A 334 -11.53 7.06 -4.63
CA LYS A 334 -11.93 8.34 -4.00
C LYS A 334 -10.92 8.77 -2.92
N THR A 335 -10.49 7.83 -2.09
CA THR A 335 -9.49 8.06 -1.04
C THR A 335 -8.14 8.44 -1.66
N PHE A 336 -7.71 7.76 -2.72
CA PHE A 336 -6.48 8.08 -3.45
C PHE A 336 -6.53 9.47 -4.10
N ASP A 337 -7.62 9.78 -4.81
CA ASP A 337 -7.81 11.10 -5.43
C ASP A 337 -7.72 12.23 -4.39
N SER A 338 -8.29 12.00 -3.20
CA SER A 338 -8.23 12.94 -2.07
C SER A 338 -6.82 13.05 -1.45
N LEU A 339 -6.11 11.92 -1.32
CA LEU A 339 -4.77 11.82 -0.73
C LEU A 339 -3.73 12.62 -1.52
N ILE A 340 -3.83 12.62 -2.84
CA ILE A 340 -2.86 13.31 -3.70
C ILE A 340 -3.16 14.80 -3.94
N GLN A 341 -4.37 15.30 -3.64
CA GLN A 341 -4.80 16.66 -4.03
C GLN A 341 -3.82 17.73 -3.53
N GLU A 342 -3.53 17.77 -2.22
CA GLU A 342 -2.71 18.81 -1.60
C GLU A 342 -1.31 18.89 -2.23
N THR A 343 -0.67 17.74 -2.41
CA THR A 343 0.67 17.66 -2.98
C THR A 343 0.67 18.04 -4.46
N LEU A 344 -0.34 17.57 -5.21
CA LEU A 344 -0.48 17.86 -6.63
C LEU A 344 -0.80 19.35 -6.88
N ASP A 345 -1.69 19.96 -6.09
CA ASP A 345 -2.00 21.39 -6.22
C ASP A 345 -0.78 22.27 -5.91
N ASN A 346 0.03 21.89 -4.91
CA ASN A 346 1.30 22.57 -4.63
C ASN A 346 2.28 22.48 -5.82
N LEU A 347 2.39 21.33 -6.49
CA LEU A 347 3.26 21.14 -7.68
C LEU A 347 2.77 21.88 -8.93
N ILE A 348 1.45 21.93 -9.14
CA ILE A 348 0.86 22.63 -10.28
C ILE A 348 0.95 24.15 -10.07
N LEU A 349 0.75 24.63 -8.84
CA LEU A 349 0.96 26.03 -8.47
C LEU A 349 2.42 26.46 -8.68
N GLU A 350 3.39 25.63 -8.32
CA GLU A 350 4.81 25.88 -8.58
C GLU A 350 5.10 25.98 -10.09
N GLY A 351 4.51 25.09 -10.91
CA GLY A 351 4.60 25.16 -12.37
C GLY A 351 4.00 26.44 -12.95
N GLU A 352 2.82 26.86 -12.48
CA GLU A 352 2.22 28.13 -12.91
C GLU A 352 3.02 29.35 -12.42
N ASN A 353 3.71 29.29 -11.27
CA ASN A 353 4.64 30.33 -10.84
C ASN A 353 5.82 30.49 -11.83
N ILE A 354 6.37 29.38 -12.33
CA ILE A 354 7.42 29.39 -13.37
C ILE A 354 6.87 29.99 -14.68
N VAL A 355 5.64 29.63 -15.07
CA VAL A 355 4.96 30.24 -16.23
C VAL A 355 4.76 31.75 -16.05
N LEU A 356 4.38 32.21 -14.85
CA LEU A 356 4.24 33.64 -14.54
C LEU A 356 5.59 34.37 -14.56
N ALA A 357 6.66 33.74 -14.08
CA ALA A 357 8.02 34.28 -14.16
C ALA A 357 8.46 34.43 -15.63
N ALA A 358 8.24 33.42 -16.46
CA ALA A 358 8.50 33.45 -17.90
C ALA A 358 7.69 34.54 -18.63
N LYS A 359 6.38 34.67 -18.36
CA LYS A 359 5.53 35.76 -18.87
C LYS A 359 6.10 37.14 -18.52
N LYS A 360 6.62 37.31 -17.30
CA LYS A 360 7.24 38.55 -16.83
C LYS A 360 8.63 38.80 -17.41
N ALA A 361 9.41 37.76 -17.73
CA ALA A 361 10.68 37.88 -18.46
C ALA A 361 10.44 38.33 -19.90
N ASN A 362 9.52 37.65 -20.59
CA ASN A 362 9.07 37.99 -21.95
C ASN A 362 8.59 39.45 -22.06
N SER A 363 7.77 39.93 -21.11
CA SER A 363 7.32 41.34 -21.07
C SER A 363 8.42 42.38 -20.80
N ARG A 364 9.64 41.93 -20.47
CA ARG A 364 10.84 42.78 -20.30
C ARG A 364 11.83 42.62 -21.47
N HIS A 365 11.44 41.91 -22.53
CA HIS A 365 12.31 41.49 -23.64
C HIS A 365 13.52 40.65 -23.21
N ASP A 366 13.42 40.01 -22.04
CA ASP A 366 14.39 39.03 -21.54
C ASP A 366 13.97 37.64 -22.02
N PHE A 367 14.26 37.35 -23.29
CA PHE A 367 13.88 36.11 -23.95
C PHE A 367 14.76 34.92 -23.51
N THR A 368 16.01 35.16 -23.13
CA THR A 368 16.93 34.14 -22.59
C THR A 368 16.36 33.51 -21.33
N SER A 369 15.86 34.31 -20.38
CA SER A 369 15.18 33.79 -19.19
C SER A 369 13.92 32.97 -19.49
N VAL A 370 13.34 33.06 -20.70
CA VAL A 370 12.19 32.22 -21.10
C VAL A 370 12.62 30.83 -21.57
N LEU A 371 13.88 30.64 -21.98
CA LEU A 371 14.39 29.33 -22.41
C LEU A 371 14.36 28.29 -21.27
N SER A 372 14.38 28.75 -20.02
CA SER A 372 14.14 27.98 -18.78
C SER A 372 12.94 27.02 -18.82
N ILE A 373 11.88 27.36 -19.58
CA ILE A 373 10.65 26.56 -19.61
C ILE A 373 10.76 25.34 -20.54
N PHE A 374 11.76 25.29 -21.44
CA PHE A 374 11.89 24.21 -22.43
C PHE A 374 12.35 22.88 -21.81
N PRO A 375 13.35 22.84 -20.90
CA PRO A 375 13.65 21.64 -20.10
C PRO A 375 12.42 21.10 -19.37
N ILE A 376 11.67 21.99 -18.71
CA ILE A 376 10.45 21.62 -17.97
C ILE A 376 9.39 21.06 -18.93
N LEU A 377 9.10 21.75 -20.03
CA LEU A 377 8.11 21.30 -21.01
C LEU A 377 8.47 19.93 -21.61
N ARG A 378 9.76 19.69 -21.87
CA ARG A 378 10.28 18.40 -22.33
C ARG A 378 10.01 17.31 -21.28
N HIS A 379 10.37 17.57 -20.02
CA HIS A 379 10.18 16.62 -18.93
C HIS A 379 8.70 16.33 -18.68
N LEU A 380 7.84 17.36 -18.55
CA LEU A 380 6.40 17.18 -18.33
C LEU A 380 5.73 16.37 -19.45
N LYS A 381 6.20 16.48 -20.70
CA LYS A 381 5.73 15.64 -21.82
C LYS A 381 6.21 14.20 -21.76
N LEU A 382 7.45 13.97 -21.32
CA LEU A 382 8.03 12.63 -21.13
C LEU A 382 7.34 11.87 -19.99
N THR A 383 7.11 12.54 -18.87
CA THR A 383 6.51 11.97 -17.64
C THR A 383 4.98 11.84 -17.73
N LYS A 384 4.33 12.51 -18.68
CA LYS A 384 2.87 12.47 -18.89
C LYS A 384 2.25 11.06 -18.95
N PRO A 385 2.72 10.08 -19.75
CA PRO A 385 2.12 8.75 -19.81
C PRO A 385 2.11 8.02 -18.45
N GLU A 386 3.18 8.14 -17.67
CA GLU A 386 3.23 7.57 -16.32
C GLU A 386 2.28 8.29 -15.37
N PHE A 387 2.28 9.62 -15.42
CA PHE A 387 1.36 10.45 -14.65
C PHE A 387 -0.11 10.10 -14.94
N ASP A 388 -0.48 9.92 -16.21
CA ASP A 388 -1.81 9.48 -16.62
C ASP A 388 -2.14 8.05 -16.12
N LYS A 389 -1.15 7.13 -16.10
CA LYS A 389 -1.28 5.77 -15.54
C LYS A 389 -1.54 5.80 -14.03
N VAL A 390 -0.79 6.63 -13.28
CA VAL A 390 -0.96 6.79 -11.83
C VAL A 390 -2.32 7.39 -11.48
N LEU A 391 -2.77 8.39 -12.24
CA LEU A 391 -4.08 9.00 -12.07
C LEU A 391 -5.23 8.15 -12.63
N GLN A 392 -5.02 6.90 -13.02
CA GLN A 392 -6.09 6.06 -13.58
C GLN A 392 -7.17 5.75 -12.53
N GLY A 393 -8.29 6.46 -12.67
CA GLY A 393 -9.50 6.30 -11.83
C GLY A 393 -9.81 7.49 -10.93
N THR A 394 -8.97 8.53 -10.89
CA THR A 394 -9.26 9.81 -10.20
C THR A 394 -10.25 10.68 -10.98
N ALA A 395 -10.72 11.78 -10.38
CA ALA A 395 -11.59 12.75 -11.03
C ALA A 395 -10.97 13.37 -12.29
N ALA A 396 -11.83 13.77 -13.24
CA ALA A 396 -11.39 14.44 -14.46
C ALA A 396 -10.69 15.78 -14.18
N SER A 397 -11.10 16.50 -13.12
CA SER A 397 -10.41 17.70 -12.62
C SER A 397 -8.95 17.41 -12.27
N THR A 398 -8.68 16.32 -11.53
CA THR A 398 -7.33 15.88 -11.14
C THR A 398 -6.47 15.53 -12.36
N LYS A 399 -7.00 14.71 -13.27
CA LYS A 399 -6.31 14.28 -14.51
C LYS A 399 -5.95 15.45 -15.43
N ASN A 400 -6.79 16.49 -15.48
CA ASN A 400 -6.59 17.63 -16.36
C ASN A 400 -5.58 18.67 -15.82
N LYS A 401 -5.13 18.59 -14.54
CA LYS A 401 -4.19 19.57 -13.99
C LYS A 401 -2.87 19.63 -14.77
N LEU A 402 -2.21 18.49 -15.00
CA LEU A 402 -0.96 18.44 -15.78
C LEU A 402 -1.13 18.84 -17.26
N PRO A 403 -2.13 18.33 -18.02
CA PRO A 403 -2.43 18.81 -19.38
C PRO A 403 -2.68 20.32 -19.49
N ASN A 404 -3.33 20.92 -18.48
CA ASN A 404 -3.57 22.36 -18.43
C ASN A 404 -2.26 23.12 -18.22
N LEU A 405 -1.41 22.68 -17.29
CA LEU A 405 -0.08 23.28 -17.07
C LEU A 405 0.81 23.16 -18.33
N ILE A 406 0.85 21.99 -18.97
CA ILE A 406 1.57 21.81 -20.25
C ILE A 406 1.05 22.80 -21.29
N THR A 407 -0.27 22.98 -21.41
CA THR A 407 -0.89 23.99 -22.30
C THR A 407 -0.48 25.42 -21.92
N SER A 408 -0.41 25.75 -20.63
CA SER A 408 -0.01 27.07 -20.11
C SER A 408 1.45 27.38 -20.49
N ILE A 409 2.34 26.41 -20.34
CA ILE A 409 3.75 26.50 -20.73
C ILE A 409 3.89 26.61 -22.26
N GLU A 410 3.23 25.73 -23.05
CA GLU A 410 3.29 25.77 -24.51
C GLU A 410 2.81 27.12 -25.08
N THR A 411 1.72 27.65 -24.54
CA THR A 411 1.16 28.95 -25.00
C THR A 411 2.10 30.10 -24.66
N THR A 412 2.77 30.02 -23.51
CA THR A 412 3.74 31.04 -23.06
C THR A 412 5.02 31.01 -23.88
N GLY A 413 5.57 29.82 -24.14
CA GLY A 413 6.78 29.67 -24.95
C GLY A 413 6.55 30.01 -26.43
N ALA A 414 5.42 29.59 -27.01
CA ALA A 414 5.09 29.96 -28.38
C ALA A 414 4.93 31.49 -28.52
N LYS A 415 4.23 32.13 -27.57
CA LYS A 415 4.12 33.59 -27.56
C LYS A 415 5.47 34.27 -27.40
N ALA A 416 6.38 33.77 -26.57
CA ALA A 416 7.71 34.37 -26.42
C ALA A 416 8.55 34.27 -27.70
N LEU A 417 8.41 33.20 -28.48
CA LEU A 417 9.05 33.09 -29.80
C LEU A 417 8.44 34.07 -30.83
N GLU A 418 7.13 34.32 -30.75
CA GLU A 418 6.42 35.31 -31.58
C GLU A 418 6.82 36.75 -31.20
N ASP A 419 6.78 37.10 -29.91
CA ASP A 419 7.20 38.41 -29.38
C ASP A 419 8.70 38.67 -29.66
N PHE A 420 9.55 37.63 -29.65
CA PHE A 420 10.96 37.73 -30.06
C PHE A 420 11.09 38.05 -31.56
N ALA A 421 10.36 37.31 -32.41
CA ALA A 421 10.33 37.54 -33.86
C ALA A 421 9.89 38.97 -34.20
N ASP A 422 8.83 39.45 -33.55
CA ASP A 422 8.35 40.81 -33.72
C ASP A 422 9.30 41.87 -33.13
N SER A 423 10.06 41.57 -32.07
CA SER A 423 11.07 42.50 -31.56
C SER A 423 12.19 42.75 -32.58
N ILE A 424 12.71 41.71 -33.24
CA ILE A 424 13.71 41.84 -34.32
C ILE A 424 13.12 42.57 -35.53
N LYS A 425 11.86 42.32 -35.85
CA LYS A 425 11.17 42.91 -37.01
C LYS A 425 10.88 44.39 -36.81
N ASN A 426 10.44 44.78 -35.62
CA ASN A 426 9.94 46.12 -35.31
C ASN A 426 10.92 46.97 -34.48
N ASP A 427 12.18 46.53 -34.34
CA ASP A 427 13.25 47.27 -33.65
C ASP A 427 13.29 48.75 -34.11
N PRO A 428 13.05 49.71 -33.20
CA PRO A 428 12.93 51.13 -33.52
C PRO A 428 14.27 51.81 -33.81
N ASP A 429 15.39 51.17 -33.47
CA ASP A 429 16.73 51.73 -33.52
C ASP A 429 17.48 51.42 -34.82
N LYS A 430 16.82 50.76 -35.77
CA LYS A 430 17.34 50.46 -37.12
C LYS A 430 17.87 51.66 -37.91
N GLU A 431 17.41 52.88 -37.61
CA GLU A 431 17.91 54.11 -38.24
C GLU A 431 18.85 54.94 -37.34
N ASN A 432 18.71 54.88 -36.01
CA ASN A 432 19.45 55.72 -35.06
C ASN A 432 20.65 55.03 -34.36
N SER A 433 20.62 53.70 -34.23
CA SER A 433 21.67 52.88 -33.59
C SER A 433 22.65 52.23 -34.59
N MET A 434 22.53 52.55 -35.89
CA MET A 434 23.47 52.08 -36.89
C MET A 434 24.90 52.58 -36.62
N SER A 435 25.82 51.63 -36.42
CA SER A 435 27.22 51.90 -36.14
C SER A 435 27.89 52.60 -37.32
N LYS A 436 28.45 53.80 -37.10
CA LYS A 436 29.06 54.62 -38.16
C LYS A 436 30.25 53.95 -38.86
N ASP A 437 30.90 53.00 -38.19
CA ASP A 437 32.04 52.24 -38.71
C ASP A 437 31.65 50.92 -39.41
N GLY A 438 30.34 50.63 -39.56
CA GLY A 438 29.86 49.40 -40.23
C GLY A 438 30.00 48.11 -39.41
N THR A 439 30.32 48.21 -38.12
CA THR A 439 30.37 47.09 -37.16
C THR A 439 29.00 46.41 -37.04
N VAL A 440 29.01 45.11 -36.73
CA VAL A 440 27.79 44.31 -36.52
C VAL A 440 26.97 44.87 -35.35
N HIS A 441 25.69 45.13 -35.59
CA HIS A 441 24.76 45.66 -34.59
C HIS A 441 24.48 44.64 -33.48
N GLU A 442 24.31 45.11 -32.24
CA GLU A 442 24.08 44.26 -31.06
C GLU A 442 22.88 43.31 -31.25
N LEU A 443 21.78 43.81 -31.84
CA LEU A 443 20.60 43.02 -32.22
C LEU A 443 20.97 41.75 -33.01
N THR A 444 21.95 41.83 -33.92
CA THR A 444 22.36 40.67 -34.75
C THR A 444 23.11 39.64 -33.91
N SER A 445 23.96 40.09 -32.97
CA SER A 445 24.63 39.22 -32.02
C SER A 445 23.63 38.53 -31.09
N ASN A 446 22.72 39.31 -30.49
CA ASN A 446 21.70 38.81 -29.56
C ASN A 446 20.71 37.86 -30.25
N ALA A 447 20.33 38.13 -31.51
CA ALA A 447 19.48 37.25 -32.29
C ALA A 447 20.16 35.92 -32.64
N ILE A 448 21.44 35.93 -33.01
CA ILE A 448 22.20 34.69 -33.29
C ILE A 448 22.38 33.87 -32.01
N LEU A 449 22.71 34.51 -30.88
CA LEU A 449 22.87 33.82 -29.59
C LEU A 449 21.58 33.12 -29.15
N PHE A 450 20.43 33.81 -29.23
CA PHE A 450 19.14 33.20 -28.90
C PHE A 450 18.79 32.03 -29.83
N LEU A 451 19.04 32.15 -31.13
CA LEU A 451 18.80 31.06 -32.08
C LEU A 451 19.74 29.86 -31.85
N GLN A 452 20.98 30.10 -31.40
CA GLN A 452 21.92 29.06 -30.99
C GLN A 452 21.43 28.31 -29.75
N GLN A 453 20.93 29.01 -28.73
CA GLN A 453 20.35 28.37 -27.54
C GLN A 453 19.04 27.60 -27.87
N LEU A 454 18.21 28.13 -28.77
CA LEU A 454 16.97 27.47 -29.20
C LEU A 454 17.21 26.16 -29.96
N LEU A 455 18.37 25.99 -30.62
CA LEU A 455 18.75 24.75 -31.31
C LEU A 455 18.87 23.55 -30.37
N GLU A 456 19.29 23.76 -29.12
CA GLU A 456 19.35 22.71 -28.08
C GLU A 456 17.95 22.15 -27.76
N PHE A 457 16.91 22.95 -27.95
CA PHE A 457 15.51 22.62 -27.67
C PHE A 457 14.67 22.43 -28.94
N GLN A 458 15.28 22.23 -30.11
CA GLN A 458 14.62 22.21 -31.42
C GLN A 458 13.38 21.30 -31.51
N GLU A 459 13.39 20.13 -30.86
CA GLU A 459 12.27 19.19 -30.87
C GLU A 459 11.11 19.68 -30.00
N THR A 460 11.42 20.15 -28.79
CA THR A 460 10.45 20.75 -27.86
C THR A 460 9.82 22.00 -28.47
N ALA A 461 10.63 22.88 -29.06
CA ALA A 461 10.19 24.10 -29.75
C ALA A 461 9.31 23.79 -30.97
N GLY A 462 9.74 22.86 -31.83
CA GLY A 462 8.97 22.43 -32.99
C GLY A 462 7.62 21.81 -32.61
N ALA A 463 7.58 20.96 -31.57
CA ALA A 463 6.36 20.35 -31.06
C ALA A 463 5.41 21.39 -30.43
N MET A 464 5.94 22.39 -29.72
CA MET A 464 5.19 23.49 -29.12
C MET A 464 4.55 24.41 -30.17
N LEU A 465 5.31 24.80 -31.21
CA LEU A 465 4.76 25.60 -32.31
C LEU A 465 3.70 24.81 -33.12
N ALA A 466 3.89 23.50 -33.28
CA ALA A 466 2.91 22.63 -33.93
C ALA A 466 1.60 22.49 -33.15
N SER A 467 1.64 22.45 -31.80
CA SER A 467 0.41 22.35 -30.99
C SER A 467 -0.46 23.62 -31.08
N GLN A 468 0.18 24.79 -31.19
CA GLN A 468 -0.52 26.07 -31.41
C GLN A 468 -1.07 26.18 -32.84
N GLY A 469 -0.30 25.76 -33.86
CA GLY A 469 -0.75 25.78 -35.26
C GLY A 469 -2.04 24.97 -35.49
N ASN A 470 -2.21 23.84 -34.81
CA ASN A 470 -3.45 23.05 -34.85
C ASN A 470 -4.64 23.72 -34.13
N ARG A 471 -4.41 24.61 -33.15
CA ARG A 471 -5.50 25.33 -32.47
C ARG A 471 -6.11 26.44 -33.34
N VAL A 472 -5.28 27.14 -34.12
CA VAL A 472 -5.74 28.23 -35.01
C VAL A 472 -6.63 27.71 -36.15
N GLN A 473 -6.42 26.48 -36.61
CA GLN A 473 -7.25 25.85 -37.65
C GLN A 473 -8.64 25.39 -37.16
N GLY A 474 -8.92 25.46 -35.85
CA GLY A 474 -10.24 25.14 -35.29
C GLY A 474 -11.35 26.15 -35.63
N SER A 475 -10.99 27.31 -36.19
CA SER A 475 -11.92 28.40 -36.50
C SER A 475 -11.78 28.89 -37.95
N GLY A 476 -12.16 28.04 -38.90
CA GLY A 476 -12.47 28.43 -40.29
C GLY A 476 -11.45 27.99 -41.34
N GLY A 477 -11.95 27.32 -42.40
CA GLY A 477 -11.19 27.04 -43.62
C GLY A 477 -10.91 25.55 -43.85
N HIS A 478 -11.71 24.93 -44.72
CA HIS A 478 -11.46 23.57 -45.21
C HIS A 478 -10.21 23.56 -46.11
N ILE A 479 -9.14 22.88 -45.69
CA ILE A 479 -8.06 22.44 -46.60
C ILE A 479 -7.79 20.96 -46.34
N HIS A 480 -7.81 20.17 -47.43
CA HIS A 480 -7.60 18.73 -47.39
C HIS A 480 -6.11 18.40 -47.22
N VAL A 481 -5.76 17.64 -46.18
CA VAL A 481 -4.43 17.04 -46.02
C VAL A 481 -4.55 15.53 -46.25
N PRO A 482 -3.83 14.95 -47.23
CA PRO A 482 -3.87 13.50 -47.47
C PRO A 482 -3.12 12.75 -46.37
N SER A 483 -3.56 11.53 -46.10
CA SER A 483 -3.05 10.66 -45.04
C SER A 483 -1.88 9.77 -45.48
N GLN A 484 -1.18 9.23 -44.48
CA GLN A 484 -0.19 8.14 -44.51
C GLN A 484 1.31 8.46 -44.74
N PRO A 485 2.23 7.61 -44.22
CA PRO A 485 3.43 8.11 -43.55
C PRO A 485 4.75 7.84 -44.30
N ALA A 486 5.74 8.72 -44.11
CA ALA A 486 7.13 8.44 -44.48
C ALA A 486 8.12 9.23 -43.61
N SER A 487 9.13 8.53 -43.09
CA SER A 487 10.45 9.00 -42.63
C SER A 487 10.56 10.43 -42.03
N TYR A 488 10.72 10.52 -40.71
CA TYR A 488 11.13 11.74 -40.03
C TYR A 488 12.47 12.29 -40.59
N LYS A 489 12.44 13.50 -41.17
CA LYS A 489 13.58 14.40 -41.27
C LYS A 489 13.21 15.71 -40.54
N PRO A 490 13.64 15.90 -39.28
CA PRO A 490 13.20 17.06 -38.46
C PRO A 490 13.61 18.41 -39.05
N ASN A 491 14.79 18.43 -39.69
CA ASN A 491 15.55 19.64 -40.01
C ASN A 491 14.84 20.63 -40.95
N TRP A 492 13.82 20.19 -41.71
CA TRP A 492 13.23 21.01 -42.77
C TRP A 492 12.07 21.88 -42.29
N LYS A 493 11.33 21.50 -41.24
CA LYS A 493 10.15 22.27 -40.79
C LYS A 493 10.54 23.54 -40.03
N CYS A 494 11.48 23.47 -39.09
CA CYS A 494 11.99 24.67 -38.40
C CYS A 494 12.65 25.64 -39.39
N HIS A 495 13.52 25.13 -40.27
CA HIS A 495 14.17 25.94 -41.30
C HIS A 495 13.16 26.59 -42.27
N HIS A 496 12.09 25.90 -42.64
CA HIS A 496 11.06 26.45 -43.54
C HIS A 496 10.16 27.49 -42.83
N ILE A 497 9.81 27.29 -41.56
CA ILE A 497 9.04 28.27 -40.77
C ILE A 497 9.86 29.54 -40.52
N ILE A 498 11.16 29.42 -40.24
CA ILE A 498 12.08 30.56 -40.15
C ILE A 498 12.20 31.26 -41.52
N MET A 499 12.42 30.51 -42.60
CA MET A 499 12.55 31.07 -43.96
C MET A 499 11.24 31.72 -44.50
N GLN A 500 10.06 31.24 -44.09
CA GLN A 500 8.79 31.86 -44.49
C GLN A 500 8.50 33.17 -43.75
N ASN A 501 8.89 33.28 -42.47
CA ASN A 501 8.59 34.47 -41.66
C ASN A 501 9.68 35.54 -41.70
N PHE A 502 10.93 35.21 -42.09
CA PHE A 502 12.07 36.14 -42.15
C PHE A 502 12.69 36.27 -43.55
N PRO A 503 11.99 36.85 -44.55
CA PRO A 503 12.51 37.01 -45.92
C PRO A 503 13.69 37.97 -46.06
N SER A 504 13.98 38.80 -45.03
CA SER A 504 15.08 39.77 -45.03
C SER A 504 16.46 39.19 -44.69
N MET A 505 16.56 37.98 -44.11
CA MET A 505 17.84 37.34 -43.78
C MET A 505 18.60 36.74 -44.97
N LYS A 506 18.06 36.83 -46.19
CA LYS A 506 18.63 36.21 -47.40
C LYS A 506 20.09 36.62 -47.74
N PRO A 507 20.59 37.85 -47.50
CA PRO A 507 21.97 38.18 -47.82
C PRO A 507 23.01 37.64 -46.82
N SER A 508 22.62 37.46 -45.55
CA SER A 508 23.56 37.24 -44.45
C SER A 508 23.91 35.78 -44.20
N LEU A 509 23.08 34.84 -44.66
CA LEU A 509 23.27 33.39 -44.49
C LEU A 509 24.07 32.71 -45.62
N VAL A 510 24.57 33.46 -46.61
CA VAL A 510 25.24 32.91 -47.82
C VAL A 510 26.78 32.94 -47.70
N MET A 511 27.33 33.35 -46.55
CA MET A 511 28.78 33.38 -46.30
C MET A 511 29.23 32.74 -44.97
N TRP A 512 28.50 31.73 -44.48
CA TRP A 512 28.97 30.76 -43.48
C TRP A 512 28.47 29.36 -43.83
#